data_AF-A0A427FNM9-F1
#
_entry.id   AF-A0A427FNM9-F1
#
_cell.length_a   1.000
_cell.length_b   1.000
_cell.length_c   1.000
_cell.angle_alpha   90.00
_cell.angle_beta   90.00
_cell.angle_gamma   90.00
#
_symmetry.space_group_name_H-M   'P 1'
#
loop_
_entity.id
_entity.type
_entity.pdbx_description
1 polymer ?
#
loop_
_entity_poly.entity_id
_entity_poly.type
_entity_poly.pdbx_seq_one_letter_code
_entity_poly.pdbx_strand_id
1 'polypeptide(L)'
;MTRLEPLDLPLPDYPAPGLIGEALYLRYAALMAQAANRSAPLADDAVRHEGRRLASDLLGQAITLGSSKAHEGSDEVYWLVQSAAITSLFADGAQSAEFAGYRQHVAYYQAGCRTAGQVNAFDRYVAANGQPAVEDEVQSRSADDHYRVMVRPWEAGNTHWVYSPRVLDTHQGTCLLSFQDACWSADVSTWHSGSTVELALRKYPSHRARAGIRVIIDCTKRCALLEAGGEIELADLEAVLDARLEGAEPGSR
;
A
#
# COMPACT_ATOMS: atom_id res chain seq x y z
N MET A 1 17.81 -20.43 -13.03
CA MET A 1 16.95 -19.27 -12.76
C MET A 1 15.61 -19.54 -13.40
N THR A 2 14.68 -20.11 -12.63
CA THR A 2 13.34 -20.47 -13.10
C THR A 2 12.55 -19.19 -13.34
N ARG A 3 12.15 -18.96 -14.59
CA ARG A 3 11.27 -17.86 -14.98
C ARG A 3 9.93 -18.13 -14.30
N LEU A 4 9.57 -17.33 -13.31
CA LEU A 4 8.24 -17.41 -12.68
C LEU A 4 7.21 -17.17 -13.78
N GLU A 5 6.40 -18.19 -14.08
CA GLU A 5 5.26 -18.05 -14.98
C GLU A 5 4.29 -17.00 -14.40
N PRO A 6 3.66 -16.15 -15.23
CA PRO A 6 2.60 -15.27 -14.76
C PRO A 6 1.53 -16.12 -14.06
N LEU A 7 1.31 -15.87 -12.78
CA LEU A 7 0.26 -16.54 -12.01
C LEU A 7 -1.10 -16.26 -12.68
N ASP A 8 -1.89 -17.31 -12.83
CA ASP A 8 -3.27 -17.33 -13.33
C ASP A 8 -4.25 -16.72 -12.28
N LEU A 9 -3.84 -15.61 -11.65
CA LEU A 9 -4.67 -14.89 -10.69
C LEU A 9 -5.77 -14.16 -11.47
N PRO A 10 -7.05 -14.36 -11.13
CA PRO A 10 -8.11 -13.55 -11.73
C PRO A 10 -7.80 -12.08 -11.45
N LEU A 11 -8.09 -11.22 -12.44
CA LEU A 11 -8.04 -9.79 -12.25
C LEU A 11 -8.84 -9.42 -10.99
N PRO A 12 -8.38 -8.44 -10.19
CA PRO A 12 -9.21 -7.84 -9.15
C PRO A 12 -10.59 -7.49 -9.73
N ASP A 13 -11.64 -7.63 -8.91
CA ASP A 13 -13.03 -7.68 -9.39
C ASP A 13 -13.33 -6.62 -10.46
N TYR A 14 -13.73 -7.11 -11.63
CA TYR A 14 -13.94 -6.28 -12.79
C TYR A 14 -15.24 -5.45 -12.62
N PRO A 15 -15.23 -4.13 -12.81
CA PRO A 15 -16.42 -3.30 -12.67
C PRO A 15 -17.48 -3.55 -13.75
N ALA A 16 -18.75 -3.61 -13.37
CA ALA A 16 -19.85 -3.81 -14.30
C ALA A 16 -19.91 -2.69 -15.40
N PRO A 17 -20.37 -2.99 -16.62
CA PRO A 17 -20.40 -2.05 -17.75
C PRO A 17 -21.09 -0.71 -17.47
N GLY A 18 -22.09 -0.70 -16.58
CA GLY A 18 -22.84 0.51 -16.21
C GLY A 18 -22.03 1.55 -15.42
N LEU A 19 -20.88 1.18 -14.86
CA LEU A 19 -20.10 2.02 -13.91
C LEU A 19 -19.00 2.85 -14.59
N ILE A 20 -18.44 2.35 -15.69
CA ILE A 20 -17.28 2.94 -16.39
C ILE A 20 -17.68 3.66 -17.68
N GLY A 21 -18.92 3.50 -18.13
CA GLY A 21 -19.37 3.87 -19.47
C GLY A 21 -18.90 2.82 -20.49
N GLU A 22 -19.81 2.44 -21.39
CA GLU A 22 -19.64 1.30 -22.29
C GLU A 22 -18.37 1.38 -23.13
N ALA A 23 -18.01 2.58 -23.63
CA ALA A 23 -16.82 2.77 -24.46
C ALA A 23 -15.51 2.52 -23.70
N LEU A 24 -15.39 3.01 -22.46
CA LEU A 24 -14.20 2.80 -21.62
C LEU A 24 -14.13 1.35 -21.15
N TYR A 25 -15.28 0.77 -20.79
CA TYR A 25 -15.38 -0.65 -20.45
C TYR A 25 -14.86 -1.54 -21.59
N LEU A 26 -15.31 -1.31 -22.84
CA LEU A 26 -14.90 -2.12 -23.98
C LEU A 26 -13.40 -2.01 -24.26
N ARG A 27 -12.83 -0.80 -24.15
CA ARG A 27 -11.38 -0.59 -24.32
C ARG A 27 -10.57 -1.30 -23.25
N TYR A 28 -11.02 -1.23 -21.99
CA TYR A 28 -10.37 -1.93 -20.88
C TYR A 28 -10.46 -3.45 -21.03
N ALA A 29 -11.65 -4.00 -21.32
CA ALA A 29 -11.83 -5.42 -21.59
C ALA A 29 -10.94 -5.91 -22.75
N ALA A 30 -10.84 -5.14 -23.84
CA ALA A 30 -10.01 -5.49 -24.99
C ALA A 30 -8.51 -5.49 -24.65
N LEU A 31 -8.05 -4.59 -23.80
CA LEU A 31 -6.67 -4.60 -23.31
C LEU A 31 -6.42 -5.80 -22.37
N MET A 32 -7.35 -6.06 -21.45
CA MET A 32 -7.22 -7.17 -20.50
C MET A 32 -7.23 -8.53 -21.19
N ALA A 33 -8.02 -8.69 -22.26
CA ALA A 33 -7.98 -9.89 -23.10
C ALA A 33 -6.60 -10.13 -23.73
N GLN A 34 -5.86 -9.06 -24.07
CA GLN A 34 -4.50 -9.16 -24.58
C GLN A 34 -3.48 -9.44 -23.46
N ALA A 35 -3.78 -9.02 -22.24
CA ALA A 35 -2.93 -9.15 -21.06
C ALA A 35 -3.02 -10.52 -20.36
N ALA A 36 -4.15 -11.24 -20.51
CA ALA A 36 -4.46 -12.46 -19.76
C ALA A 36 -3.37 -13.55 -19.72
N ASN A 37 -2.49 -13.62 -20.74
CA ASN A 37 -1.40 -14.60 -20.82
C ASN A 37 -0.03 -13.96 -21.08
N ARG A 38 0.13 -12.67 -20.78
CA ARG A 38 1.36 -11.92 -21.06
C ARG A 38 1.90 -11.30 -19.79
N SER A 39 3.22 -11.27 -19.66
CA SER A 39 3.87 -10.53 -18.59
C SER A 39 3.70 -9.03 -18.80
N ALA A 40 3.57 -8.28 -17.70
CA ALA A 40 3.69 -6.83 -17.72
C ALA A 40 5.18 -6.41 -17.78
N PRO A 41 5.56 -5.37 -18.55
CA PRO A 41 4.73 -4.66 -19.53
C PRO A 41 4.52 -5.47 -20.82
N LEU A 42 3.45 -5.16 -21.55
CA LEU A 42 3.16 -5.74 -22.86
C LEU A 42 4.28 -5.42 -23.86
N ALA A 43 4.62 -6.35 -24.75
CA ALA A 43 5.73 -6.18 -25.69
C ALA A 43 5.46 -5.21 -26.86
N ASP A 44 4.18 -4.98 -27.20
CA ASP A 44 3.79 -4.17 -28.36
C ASP A 44 3.65 -2.68 -27.96
N ASP A 45 4.50 -1.83 -28.53
CA ASP A 45 4.52 -0.40 -28.21
C ASP A 45 3.25 0.35 -28.60
N ALA A 46 2.54 -0.06 -29.66
CA ALA A 46 1.27 0.55 -30.04
C ALA A 46 0.19 0.22 -29.00
N VAL A 47 0.17 -1.04 -28.54
CA VAL A 47 -0.74 -1.47 -27.47
C VAL A 47 -0.40 -0.76 -26.16
N ARG A 48 0.88 -0.58 -25.83
CA ARG A 48 1.30 0.20 -24.65
C ARG A 48 0.90 1.66 -24.75
N HIS A 49 1.01 2.29 -25.92
CA HIS A 49 0.60 3.68 -26.11
C HIS A 49 -0.92 3.84 -25.90
N GLU A 50 -1.72 2.96 -26.48
CA GLU A 50 -3.18 2.94 -26.24
C GLU A 50 -3.52 2.62 -24.79
N GLY A 51 -2.76 1.73 -24.13
CA GLY A 51 -2.85 1.46 -22.70
C GLY A 51 -2.62 2.72 -21.86
N ARG A 52 -1.55 3.48 -22.10
CA ARG A 52 -1.29 4.76 -21.40
C ARG A 52 -2.45 5.75 -21.54
N ARG A 53 -2.98 5.89 -22.76
CA ARG A 53 -4.15 6.76 -23.01
C ARG A 53 -5.37 6.29 -22.23
N LEU A 54 -5.64 4.99 -22.26
CA LEU A 54 -6.76 4.41 -21.52
C LEU A 54 -6.60 4.59 -20.00
N ALA A 55 -5.40 4.42 -19.45
CA ALA A 55 -5.15 4.64 -18.02
C ALA A 55 -5.46 6.09 -17.62
N SER A 56 -5.04 7.06 -18.45
CA SER A 56 -5.34 8.47 -18.25
C SER A 56 -6.83 8.77 -18.35
N ASP A 57 -7.53 8.20 -19.34
CA ASP A 57 -8.97 8.37 -19.52
C ASP A 57 -9.76 7.81 -18.32
N LEU A 58 -9.39 6.61 -17.83
CA LEU A 58 -10.02 5.98 -16.68
C LEU A 58 -9.84 6.81 -15.40
N LEU A 59 -8.63 7.31 -15.13
CA LEU A 59 -8.38 8.18 -13.98
C LEU A 59 -9.10 9.53 -14.11
N GLY A 60 -9.12 10.13 -15.30
CA GLY A 60 -9.86 11.35 -15.57
C GLY A 60 -11.36 11.19 -15.32
N GLN A 61 -11.93 10.06 -15.72
CA GLN A 61 -13.31 9.70 -15.41
C GLN A 61 -13.53 9.52 -13.90
N ALA A 62 -12.60 8.87 -13.19
CA ALA A 62 -12.66 8.73 -11.73
C ALA A 62 -12.70 10.10 -11.02
N ILE A 63 -11.85 11.04 -11.43
CA ILE A 63 -11.79 12.39 -10.87
C ILE A 63 -13.09 13.15 -11.14
N THR A 64 -13.61 13.04 -12.36
CA THR A 64 -14.88 13.67 -12.75
C THR A 64 -16.04 13.14 -11.91
N LEU A 65 -16.09 11.82 -11.73
CA LEU A 65 -17.12 11.14 -10.94
C LEU A 65 -17.01 11.49 -9.45
N GLY A 66 -15.80 11.45 -8.88
CA GLY A 66 -15.53 11.75 -7.48
C GLY A 66 -15.78 13.22 -7.11
N SER A 67 -15.76 14.12 -8.09
CA SER A 67 -16.13 15.54 -7.89
C SER A 67 -17.64 15.77 -7.86
N SER A 68 -18.46 14.76 -8.18
CA SER A 68 -19.92 14.82 -8.15
C SER A 68 -20.48 14.29 -6.83
N LYS A 69 -21.32 15.09 -6.15
CA LYS A 69 -22.01 14.69 -4.91
C LYS A 69 -22.89 13.45 -5.07
N ALA A 70 -23.32 13.12 -6.29
CA ALA A 70 -24.15 11.94 -6.55
C ALA A 70 -23.41 10.61 -6.30
N HIS A 71 -22.08 10.63 -6.21
CA HIS A 71 -21.23 9.45 -6.04
C HIS A 71 -20.44 9.48 -4.72
N GLU A 72 -20.84 10.34 -3.77
CA GLU A 72 -20.23 10.41 -2.44
C GLU A 72 -20.44 9.07 -1.70
N GLY A 73 -19.37 8.27 -1.58
CA GLY A 73 -19.43 6.91 -1.06
C GLY A 73 -19.77 5.82 -2.07
N SER A 74 -19.72 6.09 -3.37
CA SER A 74 -19.79 5.05 -4.41
C SER A 74 -18.43 4.34 -4.56
N ASP A 75 -18.45 3.02 -4.72
CA ASP A 75 -17.23 2.24 -4.99
C ASP A 75 -16.78 2.37 -6.47
N GLU A 76 -17.56 3.04 -7.32
CA GLU A 76 -17.27 3.29 -8.75
C GLU A 76 -15.96 4.04 -8.98
N VAL A 77 -15.66 5.04 -8.14
CA VAL A 77 -14.43 5.82 -8.24
C VAL A 77 -13.22 4.91 -7.98
N TYR A 78 -13.33 4.02 -7.00
CA TYR A 78 -12.29 3.02 -6.71
C TYR A 78 -12.06 2.11 -7.91
N TRP A 79 -13.12 1.59 -8.53
CA TRP A 79 -12.98 0.67 -9.67
C TRP A 79 -12.31 1.32 -10.89
N LEU A 80 -12.64 2.57 -11.18
CA LEU A 80 -11.99 3.33 -12.24
C LEU A 80 -10.50 3.55 -11.95
N VAL A 81 -10.17 3.90 -10.70
CA VAL A 81 -8.79 4.08 -10.24
C VAL A 81 -7.99 2.78 -10.32
N GLN A 82 -8.55 1.67 -9.85
CA GLN A 82 -7.93 0.35 -9.93
C GLN A 82 -7.70 -0.07 -11.39
N SER A 83 -8.70 0.13 -12.26
CA SER A 83 -8.60 -0.17 -13.69
C SER A 83 -7.51 0.67 -14.37
N ALA A 84 -7.38 1.95 -14.01
CA ALA A 84 -6.31 2.81 -14.50
C ALA A 84 -4.93 2.29 -14.09
N ALA A 85 -4.76 1.90 -12.82
CA ALA A 85 -3.50 1.36 -12.31
C ALA A 85 -3.12 0.02 -12.97
N ILE A 86 -4.07 -0.92 -13.14
CA ILE A 86 -3.82 -2.17 -13.87
C ILE A 86 -3.45 -1.89 -15.32
N THR A 87 -4.11 -0.92 -15.96
CA THR A 87 -3.81 -0.52 -17.33
C THR A 87 -2.37 0.02 -17.44
N SER A 88 -1.95 0.89 -16.52
CA SER A 88 -0.58 1.40 -16.49
C SER A 88 0.45 0.32 -16.14
N LEU A 89 0.11 -0.65 -15.28
CA LEU A 89 0.98 -1.80 -15.01
C LEU A 89 1.36 -2.53 -16.30
N PHE A 90 0.38 -2.80 -17.16
CA PHE A 90 0.62 -3.47 -18.45
C PHE A 90 1.23 -2.56 -19.51
N ALA A 91 0.98 -1.25 -19.47
CA ALA A 91 1.52 -0.31 -20.44
C ALA A 91 2.96 0.12 -20.12
N ASP A 92 3.27 0.34 -18.86
CA ASP A 92 4.50 1.00 -18.41
C ASP A 92 5.39 0.08 -17.57
N GLY A 93 4.81 -0.91 -16.89
CA GLY A 93 5.50 -1.91 -16.07
C GLY A 93 5.53 -1.54 -14.58
N ALA A 94 5.71 -2.55 -13.71
CA ALA A 94 5.62 -2.37 -12.26
C ALA A 94 6.66 -1.39 -11.68
N GLN A 95 7.80 -1.22 -12.35
CA GLN A 95 8.90 -0.36 -11.89
C GLN A 95 8.84 1.07 -12.44
N SER A 96 7.82 1.41 -13.24
CA SER A 96 7.71 2.75 -13.84
C SER A 96 7.21 3.79 -12.84
N ALA A 97 7.65 5.04 -13.03
CA ALA A 97 7.15 6.17 -12.25
C ALA A 97 5.68 6.48 -12.57
N GLU A 98 5.26 6.19 -13.80
CA GLU A 98 3.88 6.30 -14.24
C GLU A 98 2.98 5.36 -13.43
N PHE A 99 3.34 4.08 -13.32
CA PHE A 99 2.57 3.10 -12.55
C PHE A 99 2.56 3.45 -11.06
N ALA A 100 3.68 3.91 -10.51
CA ALA A 100 3.78 4.41 -9.13
C ALA A 100 2.71 5.48 -8.83
N GLY A 101 2.55 6.46 -9.72
CA GLY A 101 1.54 7.50 -9.60
C GLY A 101 0.10 6.96 -9.57
N TYR A 102 -0.25 6.03 -10.48
CA TYR A 102 -1.58 5.41 -10.46
C TYR A 102 -1.81 4.55 -9.21
N ARG A 103 -0.78 3.86 -8.74
CA ARG A 103 -0.85 3.04 -7.53
C ARG A 103 -1.17 3.87 -6.29
N GLN A 104 -0.63 5.08 -6.19
CA GLN A 104 -0.94 6.00 -5.10
C GLN A 104 -2.44 6.31 -5.00
N HIS A 105 -3.13 6.46 -6.13
CA HIS A 105 -4.58 6.64 -6.15
C HIS A 105 -5.35 5.42 -5.62
N VAL A 106 -4.84 4.19 -5.86
CA VAL A 106 -5.44 2.97 -5.29
C VAL A 106 -5.22 2.92 -3.78
N ALA A 107 -4.01 3.26 -3.33
CA ALA A 107 -3.64 3.26 -1.91
C ALA A 107 -4.54 4.16 -1.05
N TYR A 108 -5.04 5.27 -1.59
CA TYR A 108 -6.04 6.12 -0.92
C TYR A 108 -7.22 5.34 -0.32
N TYR A 109 -7.63 4.25 -0.98
CA TYR A 109 -8.80 3.46 -0.58
C TYR A 109 -8.49 2.33 0.41
N GLN A 110 -7.25 2.19 0.87
CA GLN A 110 -6.84 1.05 1.70
C GLN A 110 -7.48 1.04 3.09
N ALA A 111 -7.90 2.21 3.59
CA ALA A 111 -8.58 2.38 4.87
C ALA A 111 -10.12 2.26 4.78
N GLY A 112 -10.67 2.13 3.57
CA GLY A 112 -12.11 2.05 3.37
C GLY A 112 -12.66 0.68 3.74
N CYS A 113 -13.70 0.61 4.57
CA CYS A 113 -14.29 -0.65 5.02
C CYS A 113 -14.81 -1.55 3.87
N ARG A 114 -15.15 -0.95 2.72
CA ARG A 114 -15.60 -1.68 1.51
C ARG A 114 -14.48 -2.00 0.51
N THR A 115 -13.39 -1.24 0.54
CA THR A 115 -12.35 -1.27 -0.49
C THR A 115 -11.03 -1.86 0.00
N ALA A 116 -10.79 -1.93 1.31
CA ALA A 116 -9.55 -2.45 1.89
C ALA A 116 -9.18 -3.86 1.38
N GLY A 117 -10.16 -4.77 1.35
CA GLY A 117 -9.97 -6.13 0.82
C GLY A 117 -9.59 -6.14 -0.67
N GLN A 118 -10.13 -5.21 -1.45
CA GLN A 118 -9.84 -5.09 -2.88
C GLN A 118 -8.48 -4.46 -3.13
N VAL A 119 -8.05 -3.49 -2.32
CA VAL A 119 -6.69 -2.94 -2.36
C VAL A 119 -5.66 -4.05 -2.08
N ASN A 120 -5.91 -4.90 -1.08
CA ASN A 120 -5.05 -6.06 -0.82
C ASN A 120 -5.01 -7.05 -1.99
N ALA A 121 -6.15 -7.31 -2.65
CA ALA A 121 -6.19 -8.15 -3.84
C ALA A 121 -5.40 -7.54 -5.00
N PHE A 122 -5.52 -6.23 -5.21
CA PHE A 122 -4.73 -5.48 -6.19
C PHE A 122 -3.23 -5.58 -5.89
N ASP A 123 -2.79 -5.37 -4.65
CA ASP A 123 -1.38 -5.45 -4.28
C ASP A 123 -0.78 -6.85 -4.53
N ARG A 124 -1.54 -7.91 -4.23
CA ARG A 124 -1.17 -9.29 -4.57
C ARG A 124 -1.07 -9.49 -6.09
N TYR A 125 -2.00 -8.94 -6.85
CA TYR A 125 -1.99 -9.00 -8.31
C TYR A 125 -0.77 -8.29 -8.91
N VAL A 126 -0.42 -7.10 -8.40
CA VAL A 126 0.77 -6.35 -8.81
C VAL A 126 2.02 -7.15 -8.49
N ALA A 127 2.16 -7.66 -7.27
CA ALA A 127 3.32 -8.46 -6.86
C ALA A 127 3.54 -9.70 -7.75
N ALA A 128 2.45 -10.32 -8.23
CA ALA A 128 2.51 -11.43 -9.18
C ALA A 128 2.91 -11.02 -10.61
N ASN A 129 2.67 -9.75 -11.00
CA ASN A 129 2.96 -9.20 -12.32
C ASN A 129 4.22 -8.33 -12.37
N GLY A 130 5.00 -8.31 -11.28
CA GLY A 130 6.27 -7.62 -11.18
C GLY A 130 6.40 -6.93 -9.81
N GLN A 131 7.60 -7.01 -9.22
CA GLN A 131 7.85 -6.24 -8.00
C GLN A 131 7.90 -4.76 -8.37
N PRO A 132 7.00 -3.95 -7.80
CA PRO A 132 7.00 -2.55 -8.10
C PRO A 132 8.24 -1.88 -7.52
N ALA A 133 8.56 -0.68 -8.03
CA ALA A 133 9.63 0.12 -7.45
C ALA A 133 9.37 0.27 -5.94
N VAL A 134 10.42 0.06 -5.14
CA VAL A 134 10.36 0.28 -3.70
C VAL A 134 10.21 1.78 -3.48
N GLU A 135 8.99 2.22 -3.21
CA GLU A 135 8.66 3.60 -2.81
C GLU A 135 8.89 3.83 -1.31
N ASP A 136 9.73 3.00 -0.69
CA ASP A 136 10.09 3.18 0.70
C ASP A 136 11.12 4.31 0.79
N GLU A 137 10.80 5.35 1.56
CA GLU A 137 11.68 6.46 1.88
C GLU A 137 12.44 6.17 3.18
N VAL A 138 13.71 6.60 3.27
CA VAL A 138 14.45 6.53 4.54
C VAL A 138 13.94 7.65 5.44
N GLN A 139 13.29 7.29 6.55
CA GLN A 139 12.88 8.28 7.56
C GLN A 139 14.05 8.65 8.48
N SER A 140 14.80 7.66 8.96
CA SER A 140 15.96 7.87 9.82
C SER A 140 16.93 6.67 9.80
N ARG A 141 18.14 6.90 10.33
CA ARG A 141 19.24 5.92 10.38
C ARG A 141 19.86 5.90 11.77
N SER A 142 20.28 4.72 12.23
CA SER A 142 21.15 4.62 13.40
C SER A 142 22.48 5.37 13.13
N ALA A 143 23.20 5.72 14.19
CA ALA A 143 24.44 6.51 14.07
C ALA A 143 25.52 5.84 13.19
N ASP A 144 25.51 4.51 13.12
CA ASP A 144 26.41 3.67 12.34
C ASP A 144 25.79 3.16 11.02
N ASP A 145 24.56 3.56 10.69
CA ASP A 145 23.79 3.13 9.52
C ASP A 145 23.51 1.61 9.44
N HIS A 146 23.73 0.89 10.56
CA HIS A 146 23.43 -0.54 10.70
C HIS A 146 21.92 -0.80 10.68
N TYR A 147 21.12 0.11 11.22
CA TYR A 147 19.68 0.00 11.21
C TYR A 147 19.03 1.23 10.57
N ARG A 148 17.91 1.01 9.87
CA ARG A 148 17.16 2.07 9.21
C ARG A 148 15.67 1.97 9.51
N VAL A 149 15.05 3.12 9.75
CA VAL A 149 13.59 3.26 9.70
C VAL A 149 13.24 3.70 8.29
N MET A 150 12.51 2.83 7.60
CA MET A 150 11.92 3.09 6.30
C MET A 150 10.44 3.40 6.48
N VAL A 151 9.88 4.22 5.61
CA VAL A 151 8.45 4.49 5.56
C VAL A 151 7.95 4.37 4.13
N ARG A 152 6.72 3.90 3.95
CA ARG A 152 6.01 3.98 2.68
C ARG A 152 4.93 5.05 2.78
N PRO A 153 5.14 6.25 2.23
CA PRO A 153 4.14 7.30 2.25
C PRO A 153 2.95 6.92 1.35
N TRP A 154 1.74 7.13 1.84
CA TRP A 154 0.54 7.16 1.00
C TRP A 154 -0.44 8.21 1.52
N GLU A 155 -1.25 8.76 0.61
CA GLU A 155 -2.20 9.81 0.93
C GLU A 155 -3.55 9.19 1.30
N ALA A 156 -3.96 9.37 2.56
CA ALA A 156 -5.20 8.85 3.12
C ALA A 156 -6.41 9.79 2.97
N GLY A 157 -6.15 11.02 2.52
CA GLY A 157 -7.13 12.02 2.10
C GLY A 157 -7.10 13.34 2.87
N ASN A 158 -7.57 14.43 2.25
CA ASN A 158 -7.50 15.80 2.78
C ASN A 158 -6.08 16.18 3.27
N THR A 159 -5.04 15.88 2.49
CA THR A 159 -3.63 16.13 2.87
C THR A 159 -3.17 15.32 4.11
N HIS A 160 -3.92 14.32 4.56
CA HIS A 160 -3.45 13.39 5.58
C HIS A 160 -2.58 12.32 4.94
N TRP A 161 -1.32 12.29 5.36
CA TRP A 161 -0.37 11.26 4.98
C TRP A 161 -0.26 10.19 6.06
N VAL A 162 0.02 8.97 5.62
CA VAL A 162 0.37 7.85 6.47
C VAL A 162 1.72 7.33 6.00
N TYR A 163 2.61 7.10 6.95
CA TYR A 163 3.99 6.69 6.72
C TYR A 163 4.18 5.27 7.24
N SER A 164 3.77 4.26 6.46
CA SER A 164 3.76 2.86 6.92
C SER A 164 5.19 2.38 7.23
N PRO A 165 5.50 2.04 8.50
CA PRO A 165 6.88 1.84 8.90
C PRO A 165 7.42 0.44 8.61
N ARG A 166 8.72 0.41 8.32
CA ARG A 166 9.55 -0.80 8.36
C ARG A 166 10.85 -0.49 9.08
N VAL A 167 11.36 -1.44 9.85
CA VAL A 167 12.69 -1.36 10.46
C VAL A 167 13.58 -2.41 9.83
N LEU A 168 14.73 -2.00 9.30
CA LEU A 168 15.67 -2.86 8.60
C LEU A 168 16.98 -2.98 9.37
N ASP A 169 17.54 -4.18 9.38
CA ASP A 169 18.96 -4.44 9.59
C ASP A 169 19.64 -4.44 8.22
N THR A 170 20.54 -3.47 7.99
CA THR A 170 21.21 -3.27 6.70
C THR A 170 22.39 -4.22 6.50
N HIS A 171 23.01 -4.72 7.57
CA HIS A 171 24.12 -5.66 7.48
C HIS A 171 23.62 -7.06 7.10
N GLN A 172 22.49 -7.47 7.67
CA GLN A 172 21.88 -8.77 7.40
C GLN A 172 20.84 -8.70 6.27
N GLY A 173 20.52 -7.50 5.77
CA GLY A 173 19.47 -7.31 4.77
C GLY A 173 18.09 -7.76 5.23
N THR A 174 17.83 -7.75 6.54
CA THR A 174 16.64 -8.36 7.14
C THR A 174 15.64 -7.29 7.59
N CYS A 175 14.36 -7.52 7.29
CA CYS A 175 13.27 -6.72 7.85
C CYS A 175 12.99 -7.19 9.29
N LEU A 176 13.25 -6.33 10.27
CA LEU A 176 13.01 -6.61 11.69
C LEU A 176 11.55 -6.38 12.07
N LEU A 177 10.95 -5.33 11.51
CA LEU A 177 9.55 -4.96 11.71
C LEU A 177 8.93 -4.54 10.38
N SER A 178 7.70 -4.99 10.13
CA SER A 178 6.80 -4.48 9.08
C SER A 178 5.37 -4.73 9.55
N PHE A 179 4.53 -3.70 9.47
CA PHE A 179 3.10 -3.88 9.72
C PHE A 179 2.40 -4.43 8.48
N GLN A 180 1.42 -5.30 8.70
CA GLN A 180 0.54 -5.86 7.68
C GLN A 180 -0.54 -4.85 7.29
N ASP A 181 -1.09 -4.14 8.28
CA ASP A 181 -2.02 -3.05 8.07
C ASP A 181 -1.25 -1.77 7.74
N ALA A 182 -1.31 -1.39 6.47
CA ALA A 182 -0.68 -0.18 5.96
C ALA A 182 -1.28 1.12 6.56
N CYS A 183 -2.36 1.05 7.34
CA CYS A 183 -2.92 2.21 8.01
C CYS A 183 -2.17 2.64 9.27
N TRP A 184 -1.20 1.85 9.73
CA TRP A 184 -0.24 2.31 10.72
C TRP A 184 0.73 3.33 10.12
N SER A 185 0.96 4.43 10.83
CA SER A 185 1.90 5.51 10.49
C SER A 185 2.97 5.61 11.56
N ALA A 186 4.24 5.74 11.17
CA ALA A 186 5.29 6.26 12.04
C ALA A 186 5.52 7.74 11.72
N ASP A 187 4.94 8.62 12.54
CA ASP A 187 4.99 10.07 12.29
C ASP A 187 6.35 10.66 12.70
N VAL A 188 7.04 10.04 13.67
CA VAL A 188 8.38 10.43 14.15
C VAL A 188 9.20 9.19 14.48
N SER A 189 10.51 9.23 14.20
CA SER A 189 11.51 8.31 14.74
C SER A 189 12.64 9.05 15.45
N THR A 190 13.12 8.52 16.57
CA THR A 190 14.24 9.08 17.35
C THR A 190 15.15 7.97 17.83
N TRP A 191 16.42 8.00 17.42
CA TRP A 191 17.42 7.02 17.84
C TRP A 191 17.98 7.39 19.22
N HIS A 192 17.86 6.46 20.18
CA HIS A 192 18.42 6.58 21.52
C HIS A 192 19.82 5.98 21.62
N SER A 193 20.15 5.06 20.72
CA SER A 193 21.46 4.41 20.61
C SER A 193 21.72 3.93 19.17
N GLY A 194 22.84 3.24 18.95
CA GLY A 194 23.10 2.58 17.66
C GLY A 194 22.15 1.43 17.33
N SER A 195 21.37 0.93 18.29
CA SER A 195 20.46 -0.22 18.08
C SER A 195 19.07 -0.03 18.68
N THR A 196 18.75 1.16 19.19
CA THR A 196 17.48 1.43 19.87
C THR A 196 16.82 2.66 19.28
N VAL A 197 15.58 2.51 18.79
CA VAL A 197 14.81 3.59 18.17
C VAL A 197 13.44 3.70 18.81
N GLU A 198 13.02 4.92 19.14
CA GLU A 198 11.64 5.21 19.51
C GLU A 198 10.84 5.61 18.26
N LEU A 199 9.67 5.01 18.08
CA LEU A 199 8.69 5.39 17.06
C LEU A 199 7.45 5.98 17.73
N ALA A 200 7.00 7.12 17.21
CA ALA A 200 5.68 7.66 17.50
C ALA A 200 4.70 7.15 16.44
N LEU A 201 3.83 6.22 16.85
CA LEU A 201 2.90 5.51 15.97
C LEU A 201 1.48 6.06 16.07
N ARG A 202 0.76 6.00 14.95
CA ARG A 202 -0.68 6.31 14.86
C ARG A 202 -1.35 5.34 13.90
N LYS A 203 -2.56 4.89 14.20
CA LYS A 203 -3.39 4.14 13.24
C LYS A 203 -4.42 5.05 12.58
N TYR A 204 -4.54 4.97 11.25
CA TYR A 204 -5.59 5.61 10.47
C TYR A 204 -6.70 4.59 10.11
N PRO A 205 -7.96 5.00 9.87
CA PRO A 205 -8.56 6.21 10.40
C PRO A 205 -8.82 5.99 11.89
N SER A 206 -8.29 6.84 12.76
CA SER A 206 -8.71 6.80 14.16
C SER A 206 -9.05 8.18 14.68
N HIS A 207 -10.27 8.30 15.20
CA HIS A 207 -10.70 9.46 15.98
C HIS A 207 -10.13 9.43 17.41
N ARG A 208 -9.57 8.29 17.82
CA ARG A 208 -9.18 7.98 19.21
C ARG A 208 -7.70 8.17 19.51
N ALA A 209 -6.80 8.05 18.53
CA ALA A 209 -5.36 8.20 18.76
C ALA A 209 -4.86 9.64 18.50
N ARG A 210 -5.49 10.64 19.14
CA ARG A 210 -4.92 12.01 19.14
C ARG A 210 -3.59 12.08 19.89
N ALA A 211 -3.34 11.16 20.82
CA ALA A 211 -2.04 10.90 21.40
C ALA A 211 -1.45 9.67 20.69
N GLY A 212 -0.42 9.87 19.85
CA GLY A 212 0.28 8.76 19.21
C GLY A 212 0.82 7.77 20.27
N ILE A 213 0.93 6.50 19.90
CA ILE A 213 1.50 5.44 20.73
C ILE A 213 3.02 5.47 20.57
N ARG A 214 3.76 5.57 21.68
CA ARG A 214 5.22 5.49 21.65
C ARG A 214 5.68 4.07 21.92
N VAL A 215 6.57 3.57 21.06
CA VAL A 215 7.23 2.27 21.20
C VAL A 215 8.73 2.45 21.08
N ILE A 216 9.49 1.85 21.98
CA ILE A 216 10.95 1.79 21.92
C ILE A 216 11.32 0.40 21.39
N ILE A 217 11.95 0.35 20.23
CA ILE A 217 12.40 -0.88 19.58
C ILE A 217 13.88 -1.09 19.88
N ASP A 218 14.22 -2.26 20.42
CA ASP A 218 15.59 -2.77 20.47
C ASP A 218 15.81 -3.69 19.26
N CYS A 219 16.53 -3.18 18.26
CA CYS A 219 16.79 -3.88 17.01
C CYS A 219 17.65 -5.14 17.21
N THR A 220 18.54 -5.13 18.22
CA THR A 220 19.42 -6.26 18.51
C THR A 220 18.63 -7.40 19.15
N LYS A 221 17.75 -7.08 20.10
CA LYS A 221 16.90 -8.08 20.77
C LYS A 221 15.69 -8.50 19.95
N ARG A 222 15.29 -7.68 18.97
CA ARG A 222 14.06 -7.84 18.18
C ARG A 222 12.80 -7.74 19.02
N CYS A 223 12.84 -6.84 20.00
CA CYS A 223 11.72 -6.56 20.89
C CYS A 223 11.35 -5.08 20.90
N ALA A 224 10.14 -4.78 21.33
CA ALA A 224 9.63 -3.45 21.58
C ALA A 224 9.16 -3.29 23.04
N LEU A 225 9.26 -2.08 23.57
CA LEU A 225 8.76 -1.66 24.86
C LEU A 225 7.71 -0.57 24.67
N LEU A 226 6.55 -0.75 25.29
CA LEU A 226 5.51 0.29 25.40
C LEU A 226 5.70 1.05 26.71
N GLU A 227 5.39 2.35 26.75
CA GLU A 227 5.57 3.21 27.95
C GLU A 227 4.93 2.67 29.25
N ALA A 228 3.94 1.77 29.15
CA ALA A 228 3.27 1.14 30.29
C ALA A 228 3.13 -0.39 30.14
N GLY A 229 3.98 -1.03 29.33
CA GLY A 229 3.88 -2.45 29.00
C GLY A 229 5.17 -3.25 29.24
N GLY A 230 5.06 -4.56 29.07
CA GLY A 230 6.22 -5.46 29.04
C GLY A 230 6.97 -5.39 27.70
N GLU A 231 8.05 -6.15 27.63
CA GLU A 231 8.79 -6.42 26.39
C GLU A 231 7.93 -7.30 25.46
N ILE A 232 7.83 -6.91 24.20
CA ILE A 232 6.99 -7.54 23.16
C ILE A 232 7.89 -7.90 21.99
N GLU A 233 7.85 -9.15 21.53
CA GLU A 233 8.54 -9.56 20.30
C GLU A 233 8.04 -8.74 19.10
N LEU A 234 8.93 -8.31 18.20
CA LEU A 234 8.54 -7.45 17.08
C LEU A 234 7.51 -8.09 16.14
N ALA A 235 7.47 -9.42 16.06
CA ALA A 235 6.49 -10.16 15.29
C ALA A 235 5.05 -10.00 15.82
N ASP A 236 4.89 -9.79 17.13
CA ASP A 236 3.60 -9.68 17.81
C ASP A 236 3.17 -8.22 18.05
N LEU A 237 4.08 -7.27 17.78
CA LEU A 237 3.89 -5.86 18.10
C LEU A 237 2.60 -5.29 17.49
N GLU A 238 2.33 -5.56 16.22
CA GLU A 238 1.13 -5.05 15.53
C GLU A 238 -0.16 -5.53 16.21
N ALA A 239 -0.26 -6.83 16.50
CA ALA A 239 -1.42 -7.42 17.14
C ALA A 239 -1.66 -6.84 18.54
N VAL A 240 -0.59 -6.63 19.31
CA VAL A 240 -0.68 -5.99 20.64
C VAL A 240 -1.15 -4.53 20.53
N LEU A 241 -0.65 -3.79 19.54
CA LEU A 241 -1.05 -2.41 19.30
C LEU A 241 -2.53 -2.31 18.87
N ASP A 242 -2.98 -3.22 18.00
CA ASP A 242 -4.37 -3.30 17.56
C ASP A 242 -5.31 -3.62 18.73
N ALA A 243 -4.99 -4.65 19.52
CA ALA A 243 -5.79 -5.00 20.71
C ALA A 243 -5.91 -3.83 21.70
N ARG A 244 -4.82 -3.07 21.89
CA ARG A 244 -4.81 -1.88 22.74
C ARG A 244 -5.72 -0.77 22.22
N LEU A 245 -5.79 -0.57 20.91
CA LEU A 245 -6.69 0.40 20.28
C LEU A 245 -8.17 -0.03 20.35
N GLU A 246 -8.44 -1.33 20.34
CA GLU A 246 -9.77 -1.91 20.47
C GLU A 246 -10.27 -1.94 21.93
N GLY A 247 -9.39 -1.74 22.91
CA GLY A 247 -9.72 -1.75 24.34
C GLY A 247 -9.70 -3.15 24.97
N ALA A 248 -9.07 -4.13 24.32
CA ALA A 248 -8.81 -5.43 24.92
C ALA A 248 -7.55 -5.33 25.79
N GLU A 249 -7.72 -5.35 27.11
CA GLU A 249 -6.59 -5.66 28.00
C GLU A 249 -6.22 -7.15 27.81
N PRO A 250 -4.92 -7.47 27.68
CA PRO A 250 -4.49 -8.87 27.63
C PRO A 250 -4.67 -9.50 29.01
N GLY A 251 -5.75 -10.28 29.19
CA GLY A 251 -5.94 -11.13 30.36
C GLY A 251 -7.33 -11.07 30.97
N SER A 252 -8.32 -11.67 30.31
CA SER A 252 -9.50 -12.26 30.98
C SER A 252 -10.25 -13.21 30.05
N ARG A 253 -9.68 -14.41 29.85
CA ARG A 253 -10.32 -15.71 30.15
C ARG A 253 -9.43 -16.86 29.72
#